data_AF-A0A4R3MAU1-F1
#
_entry.id   AF-A0A4R3MAU1-F1
#
_cell.length_a   1.000
_cell.length_b   1.000
_cell.length_c   1.000
_cell.angle_alpha   90.00
_cell.angle_beta   90.00
_cell.angle_gamma   90.00
#
_symmetry.space_group_name_H-M   'P 1'
#
loop_
_entity.id
_entity.type
_entity.pdbx_description
1 polymer ?
#
loop_
_entity_poly.entity_id
_entity_poly.type
_entity_poly.pdbx_seq_one_letter_code
_entity_poly.pdbx_strand_id
1 'polypeptide(L)'
;MPLVRARSLKRQGGFTLVEMVLAVGLTILMIASLSSLLLDAQREAKAGREAETLLAFQRAAAEYFLANRTSMMVAMESGEDPDRLCRTHLGNPLDGRPGADAVRHTCRVDASLLKARRLLPSGTAETNSYGERLIAIFRRIYDDDGDPTDNVEMVVLAALEPDRSYVRSDARLRVSQSVAAALGASGGTVADADRGLCRSVAADRVYEVCGSSWKVDLTLYLSESELSAFAQLLPR
;
A
#
# COMPACT_ATOMS: atom_id res chain seq x y z
N MET A 1 80.57 -20.93 -43.38
CA MET A 1 79.88 -20.31 -42.21
C MET A 1 79.47 -18.90 -42.62
N PRO A 2 78.27 -18.38 -42.27
CA PRO A 2 77.18 -18.97 -41.50
C PRO A 2 75.82 -19.03 -42.24
N LEU A 3 74.97 -19.93 -41.75
CA LEU A 3 73.56 -20.12 -42.11
C LEU A 3 72.69 -19.02 -41.48
N VAL A 4 71.88 -18.34 -42.28
CA VAL A 4 70.86 -17.40 -41.79
C VAL A 4 69.71 -18.21 -41.19
N ARG A 5 69.62 -18.23 -39.86
CA ARG A 5 68.54 -18.85 -39.09
C ARG A 5 67.25 -18.04 -39.29
N ALA A 6 66.26 -18.62 -39.96
CA ALA A 6 64.89 -18.13 -39.91
C ALA A 6 64.37 -18.27 -38.46
N ARG A 7 64.21 -17.15 -37.76
CA ARG A 7 63.47 -17.09 -36.49
C ARG A 7 61.99 -17.32 -36.80
N SER A 8 61.42 -18.41 -36.30
CA SER A 8 59.98 -18.56 -36.30
C SER A 8 59.37 -17.51 -35.37
N LEU A 9 58.52 -16.66 -35.93
CA LEU A 9 57.59 -15.83 -35.16
C LEU A 9 56.59 -16.79 -34.52
N LYS A 10 56.83 -17.18 -33.26
CA LYS A 10 55.83 -17.84 -32.44
C LYS A 10 54.62 -16.89 -32.37
N ARG A 11 53.51 -17.36 -32.94
CA ARG A 11 52.19 -16.74 -32.88
C ARG A 11 51.68 -16.80 -31.43
N GLN A 12 52.24 -15.98 -30.55
CA GLN A 12 51.64 -15.63 -29.25
C GLN A 12 50.56 -14.59 -29.54
N GLY A 13 49.28 -14.93 -29.39
CA GLY A 13 48.24 -13.91 -29.57
C GLY A 13 46.79 -14.37 -29.69
N GLY A 14 46.47 -15.67 -29.55
CA GLY A 14 45.08 -16.13 -29.63
C GLY A 14 44.44 -16.41 -28.27
N PHE A 15 45.17 -17.05 -27.35
CA PHE A 15 44.59 -17.61 -26.12
C PHE A 15 44.26 -16.55 -25.06
N THR A 16 45.15 -15.57 -24.85
CA THR A 16 44.97 -14.53 -23.81
C THR A 16 43.81 -13.58 -24.11
N LEU A 17 43.53 -13.32 -25.39
CA LEU A 17 42.44 -12.46 -25.83
C LEU A 17 41.08 -13.15 -25.66
N VAL A 18 40.99 -14.45 -26.01
CA VAL A 18 39.79 -15.27 -25.80
C VAL A 18 39.50 -15.45 -24.31
N GLU A 19 40.54 -15.70 -23.51
CA GLU A 19 40.43 -15.86 -22.06
C GLU A 19 39.97 -14.57 -21.36
N MET A 20 40.48 -13.40 -21.78
CA MET A 20 39.98 -12.11 -21.30
C MET A 20 38.51 -11.87 -21.66
N VAL A 21 38.09 -12.15 -22.90
CA VAL A 21 36.70 -11.96 -23.31
C VAL A 21 35.75 -12.88 -22.52
N LEU A 22 36.20 -14.10 -22.23
CA LEU A 22 35.42 -15.08 -21.47
C LEU A 22 35.34 -14.69 -19.97
N ALA A 23 36.43 -14.19 -19.39
CA ALA A 23 36.44 -13.65 -18.02
C ALA A 23 35.57 -12.39 -17.88
N VAL A 24 35.59 -11.49 -18.86
CA VAL A 24 34.71 -10.31 -18.92
C VAL A 24 33.25 -10.74 -19.08
N GLY A 25 32.98 -11.75 -19.92
CA GLY A 25 31.64 -12.32 -20.09
C GLY A 25 31.09 -12.89 -18.77
N LEU A 26 31.89 -13.68 -18.05
CA LEU A 26 31.52 -14.25 -16.75
C LEU A 26 31.29 -13.18 -15.69
N THR A 27 32.14 -12.15 -15.63
CA THR A 27 31.98 -11.05 -14.66
C THR A 27 30.73 -10.23 -14.94
N ILE A 28 30.41 -9.91 -16.20
CA ILE A 28 29.15 -9.22 -16.55
C ILE A 28 27.94 -10.07 -16.13
N LEU A 29 28.00 -11.39 -16.36
CA LEU A 29 26.91 -12.30 -16.01
C LEU A 29 26.70 -12.41 -14.49
N MET A 30 27.78 -12.44 -13.71
CA MET A 30 27.73 -12.39 -12.24
C MET A 30 27.22 -11.04 -11.73
N ILE A 31 27.63 -9.92 -12.33
CA ILE A 31 27.14 -8.59 -11.95
C ILE A 31 25.63 -8.47 -12.26
N ALA A 32 25.18 -8.98 -13.41
CA ALA A 32 23.78 -8.97 -13.79
C ALA A 32 22.91 -9.78 -12.81
N SER A 33 23.35 -10.98 -12.40
CA SER A 33 22.60 -11.81 -11.44
C SER A 33 22.61 -11.23 -10.02
N LEU A 34 23.72 -10.63 -9.58
CA LEU A 34 23.77 -9.91 -8.31
C LEU A 34 22.87 -8.67 -8.32
N SER A 35 22.78 -7.98 -9.46
CA SER A 35 21.94 -6.79 -9.60
C SER A 35 20.46 -7.11 -9.43
N SER A 36 19.96 -8.22 -9.99
CA SER A 36 18.57 -8.62 -9.77
C SER A 36 18.29 -8.99 -8.31
N LEU A 37 19.21 -9.71 -7.66
CA LEU A 37 19.10 -10.05 -6.23
C LEU A 37 19.08 -8.81 -5.35
N LEU A 38 19.94 -7.82 -5.62
CA LEU A 38 19.98 -6.56 -4.87
C LEU A 38 18.68 -5.76 -5.03
N LEU A 39 18.12 -5.72 -6.24
CA LEU A 39 16.84 -5.05 -6.49
C LEU A 39 15.69 -5.71 -5.74
N ASP A 40 15.64 -7.04 -5.69
CA ASP A 40 14.61 -7.76 -4.97
C ASP A 40 14.77 -7.61 -3.45
N ALA A 41 16.00 -7.67 -2.93
CA ALA A 41 16.28 -7.40 -1.51
C ALA A 41 15.88 -5.97 -1.10
N GLN A 42 16.13 -4.97 -1.96
CA GLN A 42 15.69 -3.59 -1.71
C GLN A 42 14.17 -3.45 -1.70
N ARG A 43 13.47 -4.15 -2.61
CA ARG A 43 12.00 -4.15 -2.66
C ARG A 43 11.40 -4.81 -1.43
N GLU A 44 11.97 -5.93 -0.99
CA GLU A 44 11.52 -6.64 0.20
C GLU A 44 11.76 -5.81 1.47
N ALA A 45 12.93 -5.19 1.61
CA ALA A 45 13.20 -4.25 2.71
C ALA A 45 12.30 -3.00 2.69
N LYS A 46 11.87 -2.56 1.50
CA LYS A 46 10.88 -1.49 1.35
C LYS A 46 9.49 -1.96 1.78
N ALA A 47 9.04 -3.11 1.29
CA ALA A 47 7.76 -3.70 1.66
C ALA A 47 7.66 -4.00 3.16
N GLY A 48 8.75 -4.51 3.78
CA GLY A 48 8.82 -4.74 5.21
C GLY A 48 8.62 -3.46 6.02
N ARG A 49 9.31 -2.36 5.66
CA ARG A 49 9.13 -1.06 6.35
C ARG A 49 7.74 -0.48 6.18
N GLU A 50 7.14 -0.61 5.00
CA GLU A 50 5.75 -0.18 4.79
C GLU A 50 4.77 -1.04 5.59
N ALA A 51 4.95 -2.36 5.60
CA ALA A 51 4.14 -3.28 6.39
C ALA A 51 4.23 -2.97 7.89
N GLU A 52 5.44 -2.73 8.43
CA GLU A 52 5.62 -2.34 9.83
C GLU A 52 4.89 -1.03 10.15
N THR A 53 4.94 -0.05 9.25
CA THR A 53 4.24 1.24 9.41
C THR A 53 2.73 1.04 9.41
N LEU A 54 2.19 0.25 8.47
CA LEU A 54 0.76 -0.05 8.41
C LEU A 54 0.31 -0.90 9.60
N LEU A 55 1.12 -1.84 10.08
CA LEU A 55 0.83 -2.63 11.28
C LEU A 55 0.77 -1.74 12.52
N ALA A 56 1.70 -0.80 12.67
CA ALA A 56 1.68 0.17 13.77
C ALA A 56 0.43 1.07 13.69
N PHE A 57 0.10 1.56 12.50
CA PHE A 57 -1.13 2.33 12.25
C PHE A 57 -2.39 1.51 12.58
N GLN A 58 -2.47 0.27 12.11
CA GLN A 58 -3.58 -0.65 12.34
C GLN A 58 -3.82 -0.90 13.84
N ARG A 59 -2.74 -1.14 14.60
CA ARG A 59 -2.83 -1.33 16.06
C ARG A 59 -3.31 -0.05 16.76
N ALA A 60 -2.73 1.09 16.41
CA ALA A 60 -3.14 2.38 16.98
C ALA A 60 -4.61 2.72 16.64
N ALA A 61 -5.06 2.41 15.43
CA ALA A 61 -6.46 2.58 15.03
C ALA A 61 -7.39 1.66 15.83
N ALA A 62 -7.03 0.39 15.99
CA ALA A 62 -7.82 -0.56 16.79
C ALA A 62 -7.91 -0.12 18.27
N GLU A 63 -6.79 0.30 18.87
CA GLU A 63 -6.78 0.86 20.23
C GLU A 63 -7.62 2.13 20.34
N TYR A 64 -7.56 3.01 19.34
CA TYR A 64 -8.37 4.21 19.28
C TYR A 64 -9.87 3.89 19.28
N PHE A 65 -10.28 2.92 18.47
CA PHE A 65 -11.67 2.46 18.43
C PHE A 65 -12.10 1.85 19.76
N LEU A 66 -11.29 0.97 20.36
CA LEU A 66 -11.62 0.35 21.65
C LEU A 66 -11.79 1.40 22.76
N ALA A 67 -10.94 2.44 22.77
CA ALA A 67 -11.01 3.51 23.75
C ALA A 67 -12.23 4.43 23.57
N ASN A 68 -12.73 4.59 22.33
CA ASN A 68 -13.81 5.52 21.99
C ASN A 68 -15.05 4.81 21.43
N ARG A 69 -15.21 3.51 21.70
CA ARG A 69 -16.18 2.64 21.04
C ARG A 69 -17.58 3.24 21.06
N THR A 70 -18.08 3.65 22.22
CA THR A 70 -19.44 4.16 22.37
C THR A 70 -19.69 5.39 21.52
N SER A 71 -18.82 6.41 21.59
CA SER A 71 -18.98 7.63 20.80
C SER A 71 -18.81 7.38 19.30
N MET A 72 -17.89 6.50 18.88
CA MET A 72 -17.73 6.15 17.47
C MET A 72 -18.94 5.36 16.93
N MET A 73 -19.56 4.50 17.74
CA MET A 73 -20.79 3.80 17.36
C MET A 73 -21.95 4.78 17.16
N VAL A 74 -22.10 5.77 18.04
CA VAL A 74 -23.10 6.85 17.89
C VAL A 74 -22.83 7.66 16.63
N ALA A 75 -21.57 7.95 16.32
CA ALA A 75 -21.20 8.65 15.08
C ALA A 75 -21.49 7.83 13.82
N MET A 76 -21.31 6.51 13.85
CA MET A 76 -21.70 5.62 12.75
C MET A 76 -23.22 5.51 12.57
N GLU A 77 -24.00 5.64 13.65
CA GLU A 77 -25.46 5.53 13.58
C GLU A 77 -26.11 6.82 13.11
N SER A 78 -25.71 7.94 13.70
CA SER A 78 -26.30 9.26 13.41
C SER A 78 -25.63 9.99 12.25
N GLY A 79 -24.38 9.63 11.93
CA GLY A 79 -23.51 10.44 11.05
C GLY A 79 -23.01 11.72 11.72
N GLU A 80 -23.50 12.04 12.92
CA GLU A 80 -23.05 13.19 13.70
C GLU A 80 -21.81 12.79 14.50
N ASP A 81 -20.72 13.52 14.29
CA ASP A 81 -19.45 13.31 14.97
C ASP A 81 -19.10 14.52 15.86
N PRO A 82 -19.85 14.74 16.96
CA PRO A 82 -19.67 15.91 17.82
C PRO A 82 -18.29 15.92 18.49
N ASP A 83 -17.78 14.74 18.83
CA ASP A 83 -16.48 14.54 19.48
C ASP A 83 -15.30 14.57 18.48
N ARG A 84 -15.59 14.70 17.17
CA ARG A 84 -14.60 14.76 16.09
C ARG A 84 -13.65 13.54 16.12
N LEU A 85 -14.24 12.35 16.28
CA LEU A 85 -13.56 11.07 16.35
C LEU A 85 -13.43 10.42 14.98
N CYS A 86 -14.31 10.75 14.05
CA CYS A 86 -14.33 10.24 12.68
C CYS A 86 -13.85 11.34 11.75
N ARG A 87 -12.53 11.57 11.70
CA ARG A 87 -11.92 12.64 10.91
C ARG A 87 -10.71 12.16 10.14
N THR A 88 -10.54 12.74 8.95
CA THR A 88 -9.37 12.52 8.10
C THR A 88 -8.80 13.87 7.66
N HIS A 89 -7.55 13.90 7.22
CA HIS A 89 -6.88 15.09 6.68
C HIS A 89 -6.80 16.25 7.69
N LEU A 90 -6.34 15.96 8.91
CA LEU A 90 -6.21 16.99 9.94
C LEU A 90 -4.99 17.86 9.65
N GLY A 91 -5.24 19.12 9.30
CA GLY A 91 -4.22 20.19 9.33
C GLY A 91 -3.97 20.71 10.76
N ASN A 92 -4.95 20.54 11.65
CA ASN A 92 -4.87 20.83 13.08
C ASN A 92 -5.86 19.91 13.85
N PRO A 93 -5.81 19.82 15.19
CA PRO A 93 -6.64 18.88 15.96
C PRO A 93 -8.16 19.11 15.89
N LEU A 94 -8.58 20.27 15.37
CA LEU A 94 -9.98 20.70 15.31
C LEU A 94 -10.51 20.75 13.86
N ASP A 95 -9.63 20.71 12.87
CA ASP A 95 -9.92 20.87 11.45
C ASP A 95 -9.65 19.56 10.73
N GLY A 96 -10.54 19.18 9.82
CA GLY A 96 -10.47 17.89 9.15
C GLY A 96 -11.78 17.51 8.48
N ARG A 97 -11.67 16.69 7.43
CA ARG A 97 -12.82 16.21 6.67
C ARG A 97 -13.64 15.24 7.53
N PRO A 98 -14.98 15.40 7.58
CA PRO A 98 -15.85 14.47 8.28
C PRO A 98 -15.70 13.07 7.68
N GLY A 99 -15.57 12.08 8.54
CA GLY A 99 -15.29 10.69 8.21
C GLY A 99 -16.41 9.72 8.59
N ALA A 100 -17.45 10.19 9.28
CA ALA A 100 -18.64 9.41 9.65
C ALA A 100 -19.68 9.40 8.53
N ASP A 101 -20.35 8.25 8.34
CA ASP A 101 -21.45 8.07 7.40
C ASP A 101 -22.55 7.23 8.06
N ALA A 102 -23.74 7.83 8.23
CA ALA A 102 -24.90 7.20 8.84
C ALA A 102 -25.53 6.11 7.96
N VAL A 103 -25.42 6.23 6.63
CA VAL A 103 -26.05 5.31 5.67
C VAL A 103 -25.23 4.05 5.53
N ARG A 104 -23.89 4.18 5.56
CA ARG A 104 -22.98 3.04 5.50
C ARG A 104 -22.60 2.49 6.87
N HIS A 105 -22.98 3.19 7.94
CA HIS A 105 -22.56 2.92 9.31
C HIS A 105 -21.04 2.82 9.43
N THR A 106 -20.33 3.79 8.84
CA THR A 106 -18.88 3.82 8.81
C THR A 106 -18.31 5.03 9.55
N CYS A 107 -17.09 4.86 10.06
CA CYS A 107 -16.30 5.92 10.67
C CYS A 107 -14.85 5.78 10.18
N ARG A 108 -14.27 6.87 9.69
CA ARG A 108 -12.93 6.88 9.13
C ARG A 108 -11.97 7.70 9.97
N VAL A 109 -10.77 7.16 10.14
CA VAL A 109 -9.66 7.81 10.81
C VAL A 109 -8.41 7.68 9.94
N ASP A 110 -7.56 8.68 9.95
CA ASP A 110 -6.28 8.62 9.25
C ASP A 110 -5.10 8.77 10.21
N ALA A 111 -3.89 8.61 9.68
CA ALA A 111 -2.67 8.74 10.48
C ALA A 111 -2.54 10.14 11.13
N SER A 112 -3.05 11.20 10.50
CA SER A 112 -3.01 12.55 11.05
C SER A 112 -3.83 12.69 12.34
N LEU A 113 -5.03 12.08 12.38
CA LEU A 113 -5.85 12.03 13.59
C LEU A 113 -5.14 11.29 14.71
N LEU A 114 -4.62 10.09 14.43
CA LEU A 114 -3.95 9.28 15.44
C LEU A 114 -2.68 9.97 15.99
N LYS A 115 -1.97 10.73 15.16
CA LYS A 115 -0.86 11.60 15.59
C LYS A 115 -1.35 12.74 16.48
N ALA A 116 -2.42 13.43 16.09
CA ALA A 116 -3.01 14.50 16.89
C ALA A 116 -3.49 14.02 18.26
N ARG A 117 -3.97 12.77 18.34
CA ARG A 117 -4.36 12.08 19.58
C ARG A 117 -3.20 11.40 20.30
N ARG A 118 -1.96 11.55 19.82
CA ARG A 118 -0.73 10.98 20.40
C ARG A 118 -0.70 9.45 20.49
N LEU A 119 -1.49 8.77 19.66
CA LEU A 119 -1.44 7.31 19.50
C LEU A 119 -0.38 6.87 18.49
N LEU A 120 0.05 7.79 17.63
CA LEU A 120 1.22 7.61 16.78
C LEU A 120 2.29 8.66 17.11
N PRO A 121 3.58 8.29 17.02
CA PRO A 121 4.68 9.26 17.11
C PRO A 121 4.53 10.38 16.09
N SER A 122 4.89 11.62 16.48
CA SER A 122 4.79 12.79 15.59
C SER A 122 5.64 12.67 14.32
N GLY A 123 6.74 11.91 14.38
CA GLY A 123 7.62 11.61 13.25
C GLY A 123 7.12 10.51 12.31
N THR A 124 6.02 9.82 12.65
CA THR A 124 5.45 8.80 11.76
C THR A 124 4.91 9.46 10.50
N ALA A 125 5.31 8.89 9.34
CA ALA A 125 4.83 9.33 8.05
C ALA A 125 3.32 9.06 7.93
N GLU A 126 2.57 10.05 7.47
CA GLU A 126 1.12 9.89 7.23
C GLU A 126 0.82 9.21 5.90
N THR A 127 1.81 9.19 5.01
CA THR A 127 1.75 8.58 3.69
C THR A 127 2.82 7.51 3.53
N ASN A 128 2.55 6.50 2.72
CA ASN A 128 3.58 5.55 2.27
C ASN A 128 4.51 6.19 1.21
N SER A 129 5.45 5.40 0.68
CA SER A 129 6.40 5.89 -0.33
C SER A 129 5.78 6.26 -1.67
N TYR A 130 4.52 5.88 -1.90
CA TYR A 130 3.74 6.21 -3.09
C TYR A 130 2.90 7.48 -2.87
N GLY A 131 3.00 8.10 -1.68
CA GLY A 131 2.22 9.27 -1.32
C GLY A 131 0.75 8.95 -1.03
N GLU A 132 0.45 7.69 -0.71
CA GLU A 132 -0.88 7.23 -0.32
C GLU A 132 -1.03 7.37 1.20
N ARG A 133 -2.08 8.06 1.64
CA ARG A 133 -2.40 8.31 3.05
C ARG A 133 -2.95 7.04 3.70
N LEU A 134 -2.50 6.77 4.92
CA LEU A 134 -2.98 5.63 5.71
C LEU A 134 -4.33 5.96 6.34
N ILE A 135 -5.33 5.14 6.05
CA ILE A 135 -6.71 5.32 6.48
C ILE A 135 -7.22 4.00 7.06
N ALA A 136 -7.89 4.07 8.20
CA ALA A 136 -8.67 2.98 8.77
C ALA A 136 -10.15 3.33 8.66
N ILE A 137 -10.93 2.40 8.12
CA ILE A 137 -12.38 2.50 8.02
C ILE A 137 -12.98 1.46 8.95
N PHE A 138 -13.73 1.93 9.92
CA PHE A 138 -14.55 1.10 10.79
C PHE A 138 -15.95 1.05 10.23
N ARG A 139 -16.57 -0.13 10.20
CA ARG A 139 -17.94 -0.33 9.72
C ARG A 139 -18.69 -1.26 10.67
N ARG A 140 -19.96 -0.97 10.95
CA ARG A 140 -20.83 -1.90 11.70
C ARG A 140 -21.09 -3.14 10.84
N ILE A 141 -20.98 -4.32 11.47
CA ILE A 141 -21.35 -5.60 10.85
C ILE A 141 -22.86 -5.69 10.87
N TYR A 142 -23.44 -6.15 9.76
CA TYR A 142 -24.88 -6.35 9.64
C TYR A 142 -25.21 -7.81 9.98
N ASP A 143 -26.33 -8.05 10.62
CA ASP A 143 -26.86 -9.40 10.82
C ASP A 143 -27.52 -9.95 9.53
N ASP A 144 -28.08 -11.16 9.64
CA ASP A 144 -28.73 -11.83 8.50
C ASP A 144 -30.00 -11.10 8.03
N ASP A 145 -30.60 -10.27 8.89
CA ASP A 145 -31.78 -9.46 8.58
C ASP A 145 -31.42 -8.11 7.94
N GLY A 146 -30.12 -7.78 7.89
CA GLY A 146 -29.61 -6.55 7.32
C GLY A 146 -29.62 -5.38 8.29
N ASP A 147 -29.74 -5.64 9.59
CA ASP A 147 -29.68 -4.63 10.64
C ASP A 147 -28.25 -4.47 11.18
N PRO A 148 -27.80 -3.24 11.46
CA PRO A 148 -26.45 -3.00 11.97
C PRO A 148 -26.31 -3.48 13.42
N THR A 149 -25.38 -4.40 13.66
CA THR A 149 -25.06 -4.95 14.98
C THR A 149 -24.12 -4.04 15.78
N ASP A 150 -23.85 -4.40 17.04
CA ASP A 150 -22.83 -3.74 17.88
C ASP A 150 -21.39 -4.13 17.54
N ASN A 151 -21.21 -5.08 16.61
CA ASN A 151 -19.89 -5.51 16.16
C ASN A 151 -19.40 -4.62 15.04
N VAL A 152 -18.08 -4.39 15.01
CA VAL A 152 -17.43 -3.52 14.04
C VAL A 152 -16.29 -4.27 13.38
N GLU A 153 -16.23 -4.19 12.05
CA GLU A 153 -15.09 -4.59 11.26
C GLU A 153 -14.20 -3.37 10.96
N MET A 154 -12.90 -3.61 10.80
CA MET A 154 -11.92 -2.57 10.46
C MET A 154 -11.17 -2.98 9.20
N VAL A 155 -11.16 -2.09 8.22
CA VAL A 155 -10.34 -2.18 7.02
C VAL A 155 -9.29 -1.09 7.06
N VAL A 156 -8.02 -1.47 6.96
CA VAL A 156 -6.89 -0.53 6.83
C VAL A 156 -6.42 -0.52 5.39
N LEU A 157 -6.31 0.67 4.81
CA LEU A 157 -5.89 0.87 3.44
C LEU A 157 -4.98 2.09 3.30
N ALA A 158 -4.30 2.17 2.16
CA ALA A 158 -3.56 3.35 1.72
C ALA A 158 -4.23 3.92 0.46
N ALA A 159 -4.61 5.19 0.49
CA ALA A 159 -5.32 5.86 -0.62
C ALA A 159 -4.63 7.16 -1.06
N LEU A 160 -4.68 7.46 -2.36
CA LEU A 160 -4.21 8.74 -2.88
C LEU A 160 -5.17 9.88 -2.55
N GLU A 161 -4.62 11.09 -2.47
CA GLU A 161 -5.39 12.33 -2.37
C GLU A 161 -6.11 12.64 -3.71
N PRO A 162 -7.27 13.35 -3.69
CA PRO A 162 -8.10 13.67 -4.87
C PRO A 162 -7.38 14.33 -6.07
N ASP A 163 -6.21 14.93 -5.86
CA ASP A 163 -5.42 15.63 -6.88
C ASP A 163 -4.34 14.75 -7.54
N ARG A 164 -4.27 13.47 -7.16
CA ARG A 164 -3.31 12.49 -7.68
C ARG A 164 -3.99 11.42 -8.52
N SER A 165 -3.19 10.61 -9.20
CA SER A 165 -3.66 9.45 -9.94
C SER A 165 -2.76 8.27 -9.65
N TYR A 166 -3.36 7.09 -9.52
CA TYR A 166 -2.62 5.85 -9.54
C TYR A 166 -1.94 5.72 -10.90
N VAL A 167 -0.70 5.27 -10.86
CA VAL A 167 0.08 4.94 -12.05
C VAL A 167 0.30 3.43 -12.03
N ARG A 168 -0.09 2.76 -13.12
CA ARG A 168 0.09 1.32 -13.25
C ARG A 168 1.58 0.97 -13.13
N SER A 169 1.92 0.16 -12.13
CA SER A 169 3.31 -0.20 -11.83
C SER A 169 3.42 -1.60 -11.22
N ASP A 170 4.12 -2.51 -11.90
CA ASP A 170 4.39 -3.85 -11.38
C ASP A 170 5.34 -3.85 -10.18
N ALA A 171 6.15 -2.80 -10.04
CA ALA A 171 6.98 -2.61 -8.85
C ALA A 171 6.11 -2.24 -7.64
N ARG A 172 5.12 -1.35 -7.82
CA ARG A 172 4.13 -1.02 -6.76
C ARG A 172 3.30 -2.24 -6.41
N LEU A 173 2.75 -2.94 -7.40
CA LEU A 173 1.92 -4.13 -7.18
C LEU A 173 2.62 -5.16 -6.29
N ARG A 174 3.89 -5.48 -6.56
CA ARG A 174 4.66 -6.43 -5.75
C ARG A 174 4.83 -5.96 -4.31
N VAL A 175 5.16 -4.68 -4.10
CA VAL A 175 5.26 -4.11 -2.75
C VAL A 175 3.90 -4.19 -2.04
N SER A 176 2.81 -3.80 -2.69
CA SER A 176 1.45 -3.87 -2.15
C SER A 176 1.05 -5.30 -1.79
N GLN A 177 1.39 -6.30 -2.61
CA GLN A 177 1.14 -7.72 -2.31
C GLN A 177 1.93 -8.19 -1.09
N SER A 178 3.22 -7.83 -0.99
CA SER A 178 4.04 -8.16 0.18
C SER A 178 3.52 -7.48 1.45
N VAL A 179 3.07 -6.23 1.37
CA VAL A 179 2.44 -5.50 2.48
C VAL A 179 1.12 -6.18 2.89
N ALA A 180 0.25 -6.50 1.94
CA ALA A 180 -1.00 -7.22 2.20
C ALA A 180 -0.77 -8.59 2.87
N ALA A 181 0.27 -9.32 2.45
CA ALA A 181 0.68 -10.58 3.08
C ALA A 181 1.09 -10.38 4.54
N ALA A 182 1.85 -9.32 4.84
CA ALA A 182 2.32 -9.03 6.19
C ALA A 182 1.23 -8.50 7.14
N LEU A 183 0.20 -7.82 6.61
CA LEU A 183 -0.90 -7.27 7.41
C LEU A 183 -1.99 -8.29 7.79
N GLY A 184 -2.01 -9.45 7.13
CA GLY A 184 -2.95 -10.53 7.42
C GLY A 184 -4.40 -10.17 7.08
N ALA A 185 -5.30 -10.27 8.06
CA ALA A 185 -6.75 -10.33 7.83
C ALA A 185 -7.47 -8.98 7.70
N SER A 186 -6.83 -7.84 7.99
CA SER A 186 -7.52 -6.52 8.03
C SER A 186 -6.79 -5.40 7.30
N GLY A 187 -5.55 -5.62 6.87
CA GLY A 187 -4.85 -4.68 6.00
C GLY A 187 -4.98 -5.09 4.54
N GLY A 188 -5.42 -4.15 3.71
CA GLY A 188 -5.59 -4.36 2.29
C GLY A 188 -4.95 -3.25 1.48
N THR A 189 -4.76 -3.53 0.19
CA THR A 189 -4.22 -2.56 -0.76
C THR A 189 -5.22 -2.27 -1.86
N VAL A 190 -5.22 -1.02 -2.31
CA VAL A 190 -5.99 -0.59 -3.46
C VAL A 190 -5.23 -0.93 -4.73
N ALA A 191 -5.88 -1.64 -5.64
CA ALA A 191 -5.31 -1.96 -6.94
C ALA A 191 -5.12 -0.69 -7.78
N ASP A 192 -3.99 -0.59 -8.47
CA ASP A 192 -3.74 0.48 -9.43
C ASP A 192 -4.47 0.27 -10.77
N ALA A 193 -5.01 -0.92 -11.04
CA ALA A 193 -5.73 -1.27 -12.26
C ALA A 193 -6.46 -2.62 -12.04
N ASP A 194 -7.12 -3.14 -13.07
CA ASP A 194 -7.52 -4.55 -13.07
C ASP A 194 -6.27 -5.45 -13.05
N ARG A 195 -6.07 -6.14 -11.92
CA ARG A 195 -4.99 -7.12 -11.72
C ARG A 195 -5.52 -8.55 -11.63
N GLY A 196 -6.76 -8.79 -12.07
CA GLY A 196 -7.46 -10.08 -12.02
C GLY A 196 -7.92 -10.47 -10.61
N LEU A 197 -6.98 -10.60 -9.67
CA LEU A 197 -7.26 -10.97 -8.28
C LEU A 197 -7.73 -9.79 -7.41
N CYS A 198 -7.42 -8.56 -7.84
CA CYS A 198 -7.88 -7.33 -7.22
C CYS A 198 -8.23 -6.33 -8.31
N ARG A 199 -9.47 -5.84 -8.32
CA ARG A 199 -9.99 -4.99 -9.39
C ARG A 199 -10.43 -3.64 -8.82
N SER A 200 -9.85 -2.58 -9.36
CA SER A 200 -10.36 -1.22 -9.21
C SER A 200 -10.51 -0.63 -10.61
N VAL A 201 -11.74 -0.61 -11.12
CA VAL A 201 -12.08 -0.24 -12.50
C VAL A 201 -13.26 0.73 -12.49
N ALA A 202 -13.00 1.98 -12.86
CA ALA A 202 -14.01 3.03 -12.88
C ALA A 202 -15.17 2.73 -13.85
N ALA A 203 -14.87 2.18 -15.03
CA ALA A 203 -15.87 1.87 -16.06
C ALA A 203 -16.91 0.83 -15.59
N ASP A 204 -16.45 -0.19 -14.86
CA ASP A 204 -17.31 -1.26 -14.34
C ASP A 204 -17.90 -0.94 -12.96
N ARG A 205 -17.53 0.22 -12.36
CA ARG A 205 -17.84 0.60 -10.97
C ARG A 205 -17.44 -0.45 -9.93
N VAL A 206 -16.34 -1.15 -10.18
CA VAL A 206 -15.78 -2.16 -9.25
C VAL A 206 -14.61 -1.53 -8.51
N TYR A 207 -14.67 -1.51 -7.17
CA TYR A 207 -13.67 -0.85 -6.32
C TYR A 207 -13.23 -1.77 -5.17
N GLU A 208 -12.36 -2.74 -5.47
CA GLU A 208 -11.93 -3.72 -4.47
C GLU A 208 -10.67 -3.27 -3.72
N VAL A 209 -10.69 -3.50 -2.39
CA VAL A 209 -9.49 -3.56 -1.54
C VAL A 209 -9.16 -5.01 -1.29
N CYS A 210 -7.88 -5.38 -1.45
CA CYS A 210 -7.46 -6.77 -1.37
C CYS A 210 -6.34 -6.98 -0.38
N GLY A 211 -6.53 -7.97 0.50
CA GLY A 211 -5.51 -8.52 1.38
C GLY A 211 -4.88 -9.79 0.81
N SER A 212 -4.20 -10.56 1.67
CA SER A 212 -3.48 -11.79 1.24
C SER A 212 -4.39 -12.91 0.74
N SER A 213 -5.65 -12.96 1.19
CA SER A 213 -6.60 -14.05 0.88
C SER A 213 -8.06 -13.60 0.92
N TRP A 214 -8.29 -12.30 1.01
CA TRP A 214 -9.62 -11.71 1.13
C TRP A 214 -9.70 -10.48 0.24
N LYS A 215 -10.93 -10.14 -0.13
CA LYS A 215 -11.25 -8.94 -0.87
C LYS A 215 -12.55 -8.35 -0.36
N VAL A 216 -12.63 -7.04 -0.42
CA VAL A 216 -13.78 -6.28 0.06
C VAL A 216 -14.10 -5.22 -0.98
N ASP A 217 -15.40 -5.04 -1.24
CA ASP A 217 -15.89 -3.97 -2.10
C ASP A 217 -16.02 -2.66 -1.30
N LEU A 218 -15.33 -1.62 -1.74
CA LEU A 218 -15.39 -0.27 -1.15
C LEU A 218 -16.77 0.36 -1.26
N THR A 219 -17.66 -0.13 -2.13
CA THR A 219 -19.05 0.35 -2.19
C THR A 219 -19.81 0.16 -0.88
N LEU A 220 -19.35 -0.79 -0.05
CA LEU A 220 -19.91 -1.06 1.28
C LEU A 220 -19.43 -0.06 2.35
N TYR A 221 -18.36 0.69 2.08
CA TYR A 221 -17.67 1.55 3.06
C TYR A 221 -17.76 3.03 2.71
N LEU A 222 -17.88 3.35 1.43
CA LEU A 222 -17.83 4.71 0.90
C LEU A 222 -19.18 5.15 0.33
N SER A 223 -19.48 6.44 0.44
CA SER A 223 -20.62 7.07 -0.20
C SER A 223 -20.42 7.17 -1.73
N GLU A 224 -21.50 7.41 -2.49
CA GLU A 224 -21.39 7.58 -3.95
C GLU A 224 -20.48 8.74 -4.36
N SER A 225 -20.48 9.83 -3.60
CA SER A 225 -19.61 10.99 -3.87
C SER A 225 -18.14 10.63 -3.72
N GLU A 226 -17.82 9.76 -2.77
CA GLU A 226 -16.46 9.33 -2.48
C GLU A 226 -15.98 8.26 -3.44
N LEU A 227 -16.86 7.34 -3.83
CA LEU A 227 -16.58 6.40 -4.91
C LEU A 227 -16.33 7.14 -6.22
N SER A 228 -17.07 8.22 -6.48
CA SER A 228 -16.87 9.06 -7.66
C SER A 228 -15.52 9.79 -7.62
N ALA A 229 -15.13 10.30 -6.45
CA ALA A 229 -13.80 10.89 -6.25
C ALA A 229 -12.69 9.84 -6.39
N PHE A 230 -12.88 8.66 -5.81
CA PHE A 230 -11.95 7.54 -5.91
C PHE A 230 -11.78 7.05 -7.35
N ALA A 231 -12.87 6.97 -8.12
CA ALA A 231 -12.83 6.60 -9.53
C ALA A 231 -11.96 7.55 -10.38
N GLN A 232 -11.88 8.84 -10.00
CA GLN A 232 -11.03 9.82 -10.67
C GLN A 232 -9.53 9.61 -10.40
N LEU A 233 -9.19 8.89 -9.33
CA LEU A 233 -7.80 8.53 -8.99
C LEU A 233 -7.30 7.34 -9.82
N LEU A 234 -8.21 6.51 -10.34
CA LEU A 234 -7.81 5.32 -11.08
C LEU A 234 -7.24 5.71 -12.45
N PRO A 235 -6.27 4.96 -12.99
CA PRO A 235 -5.79 5.23 -14.34
C PRO A 235 -6.93 5.04 -15.33
N ARG A 236 -6.97 5.94 -16.32
CA ARG A 236 -7.91 5.86 -17.44
C ARG A 236 -7.55 4.74 -18.39
#